data_AF-A0A4E9EZ41-F1
#
_entry.id   AF-A0A4E9EZ41-F1
#
_cell.length_a   1.000
_cell.length_b   1.000
_cell.length_c   1.000
_cell.angle_alpha   90.00
_cell.angle_beta   90.00
_cell.angle_gamma   90.00
#
_symmetry.space_group_name_H-M   'P 1'
#
loop_
_entity.id
_entity.type
_entity.pdbx_description
1 polymer ?
#
loop_
_entity_poly.entity_id
_entity_poly.type
_entity_poly.pdbx_seq_one_letter_code
_entity_poly.pdbx_strand_id
1 'polypeptide(L)'
;MGLVDKPIIVDGKDHLLGRLASVVAKQLLLGQKIVIVRCEDIAISGNFHRSKLKFMSFLRKRCNVKPARGPYHFRAPSRIFWRTVRGMLPHKTHRGKAALLRLKAFDGIPQPYDRVKRQVHPAALRHLALKPRRKYCTVGRLAHEVGWQYRDIVAKLEAKRKVKSAAFYQHKKMKSKLFAEALKSDIRSNYKNMLAEISSLLNEKQYNIIVIKCEDLSSPAFLQLCIVDYAMKKDVKVVCVSAIRNMLAFKAMASKVMIRLSEKLKFLSVGELLPNGFISDNDNTFFACILKEISKHIEEEDKEIFIIFDSFTVFHDFTNTVSHIPAFMRHLQQFNKDLKIKLVVTFQSKDQISNIILHESDIVIRIKRIGNGFAKDITGQLYVMERSGEAPFAENIFNYHLSDRSARLFPPGMSRPKL
;
A
#
# COMPACT_ATOMS: atom_id res chain seq x y z
N MET A 1 21.13 18.31 -6.46
CA MET A 1 20.69 17.20 -7.35
C MET A 1 21.60 16.03 -7.09
N GLY A 2 21.07 14.90 -6.60
CA GLY A 2 21.89 13.72 -6.29
C GLY A 2 22.76 13.33 -7.48
N LEU A 3 24.06 13.15 -7.25
CA LEU A 3 25.03 12.68 -8.22
C LEU A 3 24.65 11.25 -8.62
N VAL A 4 23.72 11.09 -9.56
CA VAL A 4 23.40 9.78 -10.12
C VAL A 4 24.59 9.38 -10.99
N ASP A 5 25.55 8.69 -10.37
CA ASP A 5 26.77 8.25 -11.05
C ASP A 5 26.50 7.10 -12.03
N LYS A 6 25.33 6.46 -11.88
CA LYS A 6 24.87 5.40 -12.76
C LYS A 6 24.49 5.95 -14.14
N PRO A 7 25.09 5.44 -15.23
CA PRO A 7 24.75 5.88 -16.57
C PRO A 7 23.31 5.50 -16.93
N ILE A 8 22.60 6.41 -17.59
CA ILE A 8 21.32 6.13 -18.23
C ILE A 8 21.61 5.45 -19.57
N ILE A 9 21.11 4.22 -19.72
CA ILE A 9 21.27 3.44 -20.95
C ILE A 9 20.03 3.65 -21.81
N VAL A 10 20.23 4.21 -23.00
CA VAL A 10 19.15 4.45 -23.97
C VAL A 10 19.36 3.56 -25.18
N ASP A 11 18.29 2.88 -25.58
CA ASP A 11 18.25 2.07 -26.77
C ASP A 11 17.95 2.95 -27.99
N GLY A 12 18.91 3.07 -28.90
CA GLY A 12 18.82 3.95 -30.08
C GLY A 12 17.87 3.45 -31.17
N LYS A 13 17.40 2.19 -31.10
CA LYS A 13 16.54 1.63 -32.13
C LYS A 13 15.31 2.51 -32.39
N ASP A 14 15.05 2.75 -33.67
CA ASP A 14 13.90 3.51 -34.17
C ASP A 14 13.81 4.96 -33.63
N HIS A 15 14.86 5.53 -33.06
CA HIS A 15 14.87 6.94 -32.68
C HIS A 15 15.26 7.84 -33.85
N LEU A 16 14.70 9.05 -33.93
CA LEU A 16 15.16 10.07 -34.88
C LEU A 16 16.48 10.69 -34.39
N LEU A 17 17.53 10.57 -35.21
CA LEU A 17 18.90 10.97 -34.94
C LEU A 17 19.00 12.35 -34.27
N GLY A 18 18.42 13.37 -34.92
CA GLY A 18 18.50 14.75 -34.43
C GLY A 18 17.70 14.99 -33.14
N ARG A 19 16.51 14.37 -33.00
CA ARG A 19 15.67 14.53 -31.81
C ARG A 19 16.30 13.87 -30.60
N LEU A 20 16.77 12.63 -30.76
CA LEU A 20 17.51 11.92 -29.72
C LEU A 20 18.77 12.69 -29.33
N ALA A 21 19.54 13.17 -30.31
CA ALA A 21 20.77 13.93 -30.05
C ALA A 21 20.51 15.22 -29.27
N SER A 22 19.43 15.94 -29.56
CA SER A 22 19.05 17.18 -28.85
C SER A 22 18.71 16.90 -27.38
N VAL A 23 17.89 15.87 -27.13
CA VAL A 23 17.54 15.44 -25.76
C VAL A 23 18.79 15.02 -25.00
N VAL A 24 19.64 14.20 -25.61
CA VAL A 24 20.89 13.74 -25.01
C VAL A 24 21.83 14.92 -24.72
N ALA A 25 22.00 15.86 -25.65
CA ALA A 25 22.85 17.04 -25.46
C ALA A 25 22.42 17.86 -24.23
N LYS A 26 21.12 18.10 -24.07
CA LYS A 26 20.58 18.80 -22.89
C LYS A 26 20.90 18.04 -21.60
N GLN A 27 20.66 16.73 -21.58
CA GLN A 27 20.91 15.92 -20.39
C GLN A 27 22.41 15.82 -20.01
N LEU A 28 23.31 15.78 -21.00
CA LEU A 28 24.75 15.81 -20.76
C LEU A 28 25.21 17.13 -20.11
N LEU A 29 24.60 18.26 -20.49
CA LEU A 29 24.85 19.58 -19.87
C LEU A 29 24.28 19.72 -18.46
N LEU A 30 23.24 18.96 -18.14
CA LEU A 30 22.70 18.80 -16.79
C LEU A 30 23.55 17.86 -15.91
N GLY A 31 24.58 17.24 -16.48
CA GLY A 31 25.53 16.41 -15.75
C GLY A 31 25.24 14.90 -15.80
N GLN A 32 24.22 14.46 -16.54
CA GLN A 32 23.89 13.04 -16.63
C GLN A 32 24.93 12.27 -17.47
N LYS A 33 25.28 11.06 -17.04
CA LYS A 33 26.05 10.09 -17.84
C LYS A 33 25.08 9.31 -18.72
N ILE A 34 25.31 9.31 -20.03
CA ILE A 34 24.39 8.67 -20.99
C ILE A 34 25.16 7.71 -21.88
N VAL A 35 24.60 6.52 -22.03
CA VAL A 35 25.10 5.49 -22.94
C VAL A 35 24.03 5.19 -23.98
N ILE A 36 24.33 5.44 -25.25
CA ILE A 36 23.47 5.06 -26.36
C ILE A 36 23.97 3.76 -26.96
N VAL A 37 23.08 2.80 -27.10
CA VAL A 37 23.36 1.49 -27.71
C VAL A 37 22.52 1.31 -28.97
N ARG A 38 22.97 0.43 -29.89
CA ARG A 38 22.37 0.22 -31.22
C ARG A 38 22.27 1.49 -32.07
N CYS A 39 23.37 2.23 -32.16
CA CYS A 39 23.42 3.44 -32.99
C CYS A 39 23.15 3.17 -34.47
N GLU A 40 23.39 1.94 -34.94
CA GLU A 40 23.09 1.49 -36.30
C GLU A 40 21.59 1.48 -36.61
N ASP A 41 20.73 1.21 -35.62
CA ASP A 41 19.26 1.15 -35.77
C ASP A 41 18.58 2.53 -35.60
N ILE A 42 19.36 3.61 -35.40
CA ILE A 42 18.83 4.98 -35.36
C ILE A 42 18.31 5.36 -36.75
N ALA A 43 17.23 6.14 -36.79
CA ALA A 43 16.60 6.62 -38.01
C ALA A 43 16.93 8.09 -38.30
N ILE A 44 17.01 8.44 -39.57
CA ILE A 44 17.09 9.79 -40.11
C ILE A 44 15.83 10.01 -40.93
N SER A 45 15.08 11.08 -40.66
CA SER A 45 13.92 11.44 -41.47
C SER A 45 14.32 11.82 -42.88
N GLY A 46 13.55 11.37 -43.88
CA GLY A 46 13.78 11.66 -45.29
C GLY A 46 14.17 10.44 -46.10
N ASN A 47 14.20 10.61 -47.43
CA ASN A 47 14.55 9.53 -48.34
C ASN A 47 16.02 9.12 -48.17
N PHE A 48 16.29 7.82 -48.34
CA PHE A 48 17.63 7.24 -48.28
C PHE A 48 18.60 7.92 -49.25
N HIS A 49 18.23 8.01 -50.53
CA HIS A 49 19.10 8.57 -51.57
C HIS A 49 19.49 10.02 -51.30
N ARG A 50 18.53 10.85 -50.87
CA ARG A 50 18.79 12.25 -50.46
C ARG A 50 19.73 12.32 -49.26
N SER A 51 19.54 11.44 -48.27
CA SER A 51 20.40 11.37 -47.09
C SER A 51 21.83 10.96 -47.45
N LYS A 52 21.97 10.01 -48.39
CA LYS A 52 23.26 9.60 -48.97
C LYS A 52 23.95 10.75 -49.69
N LEU A 53 23.27 11.44 -50.60
CA LEU A 53 23.83 12.58 -51.33
C LEU A 53 24.28 13.70 -50.38
N LYS A 54 23.51 13.98 -49.34
CA LYS A 54 23.90 14.93 -48.29
C LYS A 54 25.19 14.50 -47.58
N PHE A 55 25.30 13.21 -47.26
CA PHE A 55 26.51 12.67 -46.64
C PHE A 55 27.71 12.72 -47.60
N MET A 56 27.54 12.34 -48.87
CA MET A 56 28.57 12.41 -49.91
C MET A 56 29.07 13.83 -50.16
N SER A 57 28.18 14.82 -50.19
CA SER A 57 28.55 16.24 -50.23
C SER A 57 29.36 16.62 -48.99
N PHE A 58 28.96 16.13 -47.81
CA PHE A 58 29.73 16.32 -46.59
C PHE A 58 31.15 15.71 -46.71
N LEU A 59 31.33 14.55 -47.36
CA LEU A 59 32.65 13.93 -47.58
C LEU A 59 33.62 14.74 -48.44
N ARG A 60 33.09 15.60 -49.30
CA ARG A 60 33.92 16.46 -50.16
C ARG A 60 34.49 17.66 -49.39
N LYS A 61 34.02 17.93 -48.16
CA LYS A 61 34.47 19.07 -47.35
C LYS A 61 35.82 18.77 -46.71
N ARG A 62 36.89 19.39 -47.22
CA ARG A 62 38.26 19.27 -46.67
C ARG A 62 38.90 20.64 -46.54
N CYS A 63 39.83 20.78 -45.58
CA CYS A 63 40.71 21.95 -45.54
C CYS A 63 41.84 21.71 -46.54
N ASN A 64 41.93 22.52 -47.59
CA ASN A 64 42.93 22.35 -48.65
C ASN A 64 44.35 22.61 -48.13
N VAL A 65 44.53 23.67 -47.34
CA VAL A 65 45.83 24.13 -46.85
C VAL A 65 46.46 23.15 -45.84
N LYS A 66 45.66 22.64 -44.89
CA LYS A 66 46.12 21.68 -43.88
C LYS A 66 45.02 20.67 -43.57
N PRO A 67 45.01 19.49 -44.23
CA PRO A 67 44.01 18.45 -44.00
C PRO A 67 43.87 18.04 -42.53
N ALA A 68 44.96 18.09 -41.75
CA ALA A 68 44.96 17.82 -40.31
C ALA A 68 44.17 18.85 -39.46
N ARG A 69 43.79 20.00 -40.01
CA ARG A 69 42.89 20.97 -39.35
C ARG A 69 41.45 20.88 -39.89
N GLY A 70 41.21 20.05 -40.91
CA GLY A 70 39.95 19.99 -41.62
C GLY A 70 38.85 19.18 -40.92
N PRO A 71 37.65 19.13 -41.50
CA PRO A 71 36.57 18.28 -41.03
C PRO A 71 36.94 16.79 -41.10
N TYR A 72 36.77 16.07 -40.00
CA TYR A 72 36.94 14.61 -39.96
C TYR A 72 35.63 13.86 -40.22
N HIS A 73 35.70 12.85 -41.07
CA HIS A 73 34.54 12.12 -41.60
C HIS A 73 34.44 10.74 -40.94
N PHE A 74 33.69 10.66 -39.84
CA PHE A 74 33.41 9.38 -39.20
C PHE A 74 32.40 8.55 -39.99
N ARG A 75 32.66 7.24 -40.11
CA ARG A 75 31.81 6.30 -40.87
C ARG A 75 30.91 5.45 -39.97
N ALA A 76 31.38 5.11 -38.77
CA ALA A 76 30.62 4.29 -37.83
C ALA A 76 29.35 5.01 -37.33
N PRO A 77 28.18 4.35 -37.26
CA PRO A 77 26.93 4.93 -36.76
C PRO A 77 27.07 5.59 -35.38
N SER A 78 27.77 4.93 -34.46
CA SER A 78 28.09 5.42 -33.12
C SER A 78 28.83 6.76 -33.15
N ARG A 79 29.80 6.90 -34.06
CA ARG A 79 30.58 8.13 -34.24
C ARG A 79 29.82 9.21 -35.00
N ILE A 80 28.94 8.84 -35.93
CA ILE A 80 28.00 9.76 -36.57
C ILE A 80 27.05 10.35 -35.52
N PHE A 81 26.51 9.51 -34.64
CA PHE A 81 25.66 9.94 -33.52
C PHE A 81 26.44 10.84 -32.55
N TRP A 82 27.61 10.40 -32.10
CA TRP A 82 28.48 11.17 -31.19
C TRP A 82 28.82 12.54 -31.75
N ARG A 83 29.13 12.63 -33.05
CA ARG A 83 29.39 13.90 -33.74
C ARG A 83 28.14 14.80 -33.79
N THR A 84 26.97 14.21 -33.99
CA THR A 84 25.70 14.96 -33.99
C THR A 84 25.46 15.59 -32.62
N VAL A 85 25.67 14.84 -31.54
CA VAL A 85 25.58 15.37 -30.16
C VAL A 85 26.66 16.42 -29.90
N ARG A 86 27.91 16.17 -30.30
CA ARG A 86 29.01 17.15 -30.18
C ARG A 86 28.67 18.48 -30.87
N GLY A 87 28.01 18.44 -32.02
CA GLY A 87 27.59 19.63 -32.76
C GLY A 87 26.51 20.46 -32.05
N MET A 88 25.75 19.85 -31.14
CA MET A 88 24.71 20.50 -30.32
C MET A 88 25.23 20.97 -28.95
N LEU A 89 26.49 20.64 -28.62
CA LEU A 89 27.13 21.02 -27.36
C LEU A 89 28.14 22.16 -27.59
N PRO A 90 28.30 23.10 -26.63
CA PRO A 90 29.38 24.08 -26.61
C PRO A 90 30.73 23.42 -26.26
N HIS A 91 31.11 22.37 -26.98
CA HIS A 91 32.22 21.45 -26.70
C HIS A 91 33.62 22.08 -26.78
N LYS A 92 33.74 23.35 -27.19
CA LYS A 92 34.99 24.11 -27.11
C LYS A 92 35.25 24.61 -25.68
N THR A 93 34.19 24.84 -24.90
CA THR A 93 34.26 25.25 -23.49
C THR A 93 34.60 24.06 -22.58
N HIS A 94 35.17 24.33 -21.40
CA HIS A 94 35.46 23.29 -20.40
C HIS A 94 34.19 22.50 -20.02
N ARG A 95 33.08 23.21 -19.74
CA ARG A 95 31.77 22.62 -19.44
C ARG A 95 31.29 21.69 -20.56
N GLY A 96 31.39 22.14 -21.81
CA GLY A 96 30.96 21.34 -22.96
C GLY A 96 31.84 20.11 -23.21
N LYS A 97 33.16 20.20 -22.98
CA LYS A 97 34.08 19.05 -23.05
C LYS A 97 33.71 18.02 -21.98
N ALA A 98 33.50 18.45 -20.75
CA ALA A 98 33.08 17.57 -19.66
C ALA A 98 31.73 16.90 -19.96
N ALA A 99 30.76 17.63 -20.53
CA ALA A 99 29.49 17.06 -20.96
C ALA A 99 29.66 16.00 -22.07
N LEU A 100 30.54 16.25 -23.05
CA LEU A 100 30.79 15.29 -24.12
C LEU A 100 31.49 14.01 -23.64
N LEU A 101 32.35 14.10 -22.63
CA LEU A 101 33.00 12.93 -21.99
C LEU A 101 32.01 12.02 -21.27
N ARG A 102 30.85 12.54 -20.84
CA ARG A 102 29.78 11.75 -20.21
C ARG A 102 28.99 10.88 -21.19
N LEU A 103 29.14 11.12 -22.50
CA LEU A 103 28.45 10.37 -23.54
C LEU A 103 29.29 9.17 -24.00
N LYS A 104 28.68 7.98 -24.00
CA LYS A 104 29.18 6.82 -24.73
C LYS A 104 28.16 6.40 -25.79
N ALA A 105 28.63 6.09 -26.99
CA ALA A 105 27.79 5.64 -28.09
C ALA A 105 28.40 4.36 -28.67
N PHE A 106 27.57 3.32 -28.86
CA PHE A 106 28.01 2.01 -29.33
C PHE A 106 27.20 1.54 -30.54
N ASP A 107 27.89 0.83 -31.43
CA ASP A 107 27.27 0.03 -32.48
C ASP A 107 26.95 -1.34 -31.89
N GLY A 108 25.70 -1.77 -31.98
CA GLY A 108 25.16 -2.90 -31.23
C GLY A 108 25.06 -2.63 -29.72
N ILE A 109 24.88 -3.69 -28.94
CA ILE A 109 24.87 -3.64 -27.46
C ILE A 109 26.00 -4.52 -26.91
N PRO A 110 27.13 -3.91 -26.49
CA PRO A 110 28.22 -4.63 -25.87
C PRO A 110 27.94 -4.95 -24.40
N GLN A 111 28.69 -5.90 -23.83
CA GLN A 111 28.77 -6.08 -22.38
C GLN A 111 29.35 -4.82 -21.73
N PRO A 112 28.88 -4.38 -20.54
CA PRO A 112 27.85 -5.00 -19.68
C PRO A 112 26.41 -4.51 -19.96
N TYR A 113 26.17 -3.69 -20.99
CA TYR A 113 24.86 -3.04 -21.22
C TYR A 113 23.79 -3.98 -21.77
N ASP A 114 24.16 -5.20 -22.17
CA ASP A 114 23.28 -6.25 -22.65
C ASP A 114 22.31 -6.76 -21.57
N ARG A 115 22.75 -6.81 -20.32
CA ARG A 115 21.98 -7.28 -19.15
C ARG A 115 21.27 -6.17 -18.38
N VAL A 116 21.55 -4.91 -18.68
CA VAL A 116 20.99 -3.76 -17.96
C VAL A 116 19.68 -3.30 -18.60
N LYS A 117 18.75 -2.80 -17.78
CA LYS A 117 17.51 -2.18 -18.26
C LYS A 117 17.86 -0.97 -19.13
N ARG A 118 17.34 -0.99 -20.36
CA ARG A 118 17.46 0.09 -21.32
C ARG A 118 16.17 0.90 -21.36
N GLN A 119 16.30 2.18 -21.62
CA GLN A 119 15.19 3.12 -21.74
C GLN A 119 15.07 3.58 -23.18
N VAL A 120 13.89 4.10 -23.54
CA VAL A 120 13.65 4.77 -24.81
C VAL A 120 13.07 6.14 -24.52
N HIS A 121 13.34 7.11 -25.38
CA HIS A 121 12.77 8.45 -25.22
C HIS A 121 11.58 8.64 -26.16
N PRO A 122 10.34 8.65 -25.64
CA PRO A 122 9.13 8.60 -26.46
C PRO A 122 9.04 9.75 -27.48
N ALA A 123 9.39 10.98 -27.10
CA ALA A 123 9.33 12.12 -28.02
C ALA A 123 10.32 12.04 -29.20
N ALA A 124 11.34 11.18 -29.10
CA ALA A 124 12.33 10.96 -30.15
C ALA A 124 12.08 9.66 -30.94
N LEU A 125 11.14 8.81 -30.52
CA LEU A 125 10.79 7.59 -31.25
C LEU A 125 10.14 7.92 -32.59
N ARG A 126 10.66 7.35 -33.68
CA ARG A 126 10.20 7.57 -35.06
C ARG A 126 8.69 7.38 -35.20
N HIS A 127 8.13 6.32 -34.63
CA HIS A 127 6.71 5.99 -34.80
C HIS A 127 5.77 7.03 -34.16
N LEU A 128 6.21 7.72 -33.12
CA LEU A 128 5.46 8.83 -32.52
C LEU A 128 5.80 10.17 -33.19
N ALA A 129 7.06 10.36 -33.55
CA ALA A 129 7.60 11.63 -34.02
C ALA A 129 7.35 11.92 -35.50
N LEU A 130 7.19 10.88 -36.32
CA LEU A 130 7.12 10.96 -37.78
C LEU A 130 5.79 10.38 -38.27
N LYS A 131 5.09 11.10 -39.16
CA LYS A 131 3.85 10.61 -39.78
C LYS A 131 4.11 9.28 -40.53
N PRO A 132 3.21 8.27 -40.45
CA PRO A 132 3.44 6.93 -41.01
C PRO A 132 3.87 6.87 -42.49
N ARG A 133 3.35 7.77 -43.33
CA ARG A 133 3.65 7.83 -44.77
C ARG A 133 5.02 8.44 -45.11
N ARG A 134 5.75 9.02 -44.14
CA ARG A 134 7.00 9.73 -44.42
C ARG A 134 8.17 8.75 -44.46
N LYS A 135 8.96 8.82 -45.54
CA LYS A 135 10.18 8.03 -45.72
C LYS A 135 11.22 8.37 -44.65
N TYR A 136 11.98 7.36 -44.25
CA TYR A 136 13.13 7.49 -43.36
C TYR A 136 14.27 6.57 -43.82
N CYS A 137 15.44 6.80 -43.27
CA CYS A 137 16.67 6.09 -43.55
C CYS A 137 17.30 5.62 -42.24
N THR A 138 17.75 4.37 -42.18
CA THR A 138 18.51 3.88 -41.02
C THR A 138 19.97 4.32 -41.11
N VAL A 139 20.56 4.79 -40.01
CA VAL A 139 21.95 5.26 -39.95
C VAL A 139 22.92 4.14 -40.34
N GLY A 140 22.67 2.90 -39.91
CA GLY A 140 23.48 1.74 -40.27
C GLY A 140 23.59 1.51 -41.78
N ARG A 141 22.48 1.66 -42.52
CA ARG A 141 22.49 1.56 -43.99
C ARG A 141 23.31 2.69 -44.62
N LEU A 142 23.06 3.92 -44.18
CA LEU A 142 23.78 5.10 -44.67
C LEU A 142 25.28 4.97 -44.42
N ALA A 143 25.66 4.59 -43.19
CA ALA A 143 27.03 4.38 -42.75
C ALA A 143 27.74 3.33 -43.61
N HIS A 144 27.07 2.21 -43.89
CA HIS A 144 27.65 1.14 -44.70
C HIS A 144 27.96 1.61 -46.13
N GLU A 145 27.04 2.30 -46.78
CA GLU A 145 27.24 2.82 -48.14
C GLU A 145 28.31 3.92 -48.23
N VAL A 146 28.71 4.51 -47.11
CA VAL A 146 29.79 5.52 -47.04
C VAL A 146 31.07 4.99 -46.41
N GLY A 147 31.21 3.66 -46.28
CA GLY A 147 32.47 2.98 -45.91
C GLY A 147 32.49 2.30 -44.54
N TRP A 148 31.35 2.14 -43.86
CA TRP A 148 31.31 1.34 -42.62
C TRP A 148 31.20 -0.16 -42.92
N GLN A 149 32.30 -0.88 -42.73
CA GLN A 149 32.45 -2.29 -43.10
C GLN A 149 31.89 -3.28 -42.06
N TYR A 150 31.67 -2.84 -40.81
CA TYR A 150 31.30 -3.74 -39.71
C TYR A 150 29.80 -4.05 -39.60
N ARG A 151 28.99 -3.65 -40.58
CA ARG A 151 27.52 -3.87 -40.57
C ARG A 151 27.17 -5.33 -40.30
N ASP A 152 27.77 -6.23 -41.06
CA ASP A 152 27.41 -7.65 -41.05
C ASP A 152 27.96 -8.35 -39.79
N ILE A 153 29.11 -7.90 -39.28
CA ILE A 153 29.69 -8.34 -38.00
C ILE A 153 28.77 -7.95 -36.84
N VAL A 154 28.34 -6.68 -36.78
CA VAL A 154 27.40 -6.21 -35.74
C VAL A 154 26.08 -6.97 -35.85
N ALA A 155 25.53 -7.15 -37.05
CA ALA A 155 24.30 -7.93 -37.24
C ALA A 155 24.41 -9.37 -36.71
N LYS A 156 25.55 -10.05 -36.97
CA LYS A 156 25.84 -11.40 -36.46
C LYS A 156 25.90 -11.43 -34.92
N LEU A 157 26.56 -10.46 -34.29
CA LEU A 157 26.65 -10.36 -32.83
C LEU A 157 25.30 -10.01 -32.18
N GLU A 158 24.54 -9.11 -32.80
CA GLU A 158 23.19 -8.74 -32.38
C GLU A 158 22.23 -9.92 -32.43
N ALA A 159 22.30 -10.75 -33.47
CA ALA A 159 21.52 -11.98 -33.58
C ALA A 159 21.83 -12.95 -32.43
N LYS A 160 23.12 -13.22 -32.18
CA LYS A 160 23.56 -14.06 -31.03
C LYS A 160 23.07 -13.51 -29.70
N ARG A 161 23.14 -12.18 -29.49
CA ARG A 161 22.68 -11.55 -28.26
C ARG A 161 21.16 -11.62 -28.09
N LYS A 162 20.38 -11.47 -29.16
CA LYS A 162 18.90 -11.58 -29.10
C LYS A 162 18.47 -12.96 -28.58
N VAL A 163 19.11 -14.04 -29.03
CA VAL A 163 18.87 -15.40 -28.54
C VAL A 163 19.16 -15.50 -27.03
N LYS A 164 20.34 -15.04 -26.59
CA LYS A 164 20.70 -15.02 -25.15
C LYS A 164 19.73 -14.19 -24.31
N SER A 165 19.30 -13.03 -24.83
CA SER A 165 18.37 -12.13 -24.14
C SER A 165 16.98 -12.74 -23.98
N ALA A 166 16.51 -13.53 -24.96
CA ALA A 166 15.23 -14.22 -24.88
C ALA A 166 15.26 -15.29 -23.79
N ALA A 167 16.32 -16.11 -23.74
CA ALA A 167 16.52 -17.11 -22.70
C ALA A 167 16.59 -16.47 -21.30
N PHE A 168 17.37 -15.39 -21.15
CA PHE A 168 17.44 -14.62 -19.90
C PHE A 168 16.08 -14.09 -19.46
N TYR A 169 15.28 -13.57 -20.39
CA TYR A 169 13.95 -13.04 -20.08
C TYR A 169 12.99 -14.14 -19.61
N GLN A 170 12.99 -15.32 -20.26
CA GLN A 170 12.18 -16.46 -19.83
C GLN A 170 12.54 -16.93 -18.42
N HIS A 171 13.83 -17.07 -18.14
CA HIS A 171 14.31 -17.42 -16.79
C HIS A 171 13.87 -16.38 -15.75
N LYS A 172 14.01 -15.08 -16.06
CA LYS A 172 13.56 -13.99 -15.17
C LYS A 172 12.06 -14.03 -14.92
N LYS A 173 11.25 -14.34 -15.95
CA LYS A 173 9.79 -14.45 -15.85
C LYS A 173 9.38 -15.62 -14.94
N MET A 174 9.99 -16.79 -15.11
CA MET A 174 9.74 -17.95 -14.25
C MET A 174 10.09 -17.68 -12.79
N LYS A 175 11.27 -17.10 -12.53
CA LYS A 175 11.68 -16.70 -11.17
C LYS A 175 10.71 -15.70 -10.54
N SER A 176 10.24 -14.72 -11.31
CA SER A 176 9.26 -13.73 -10.83
C SER A 176 7.89 -14.35 -10.52
N LYS A 177 7.48 -15.38 -11.26
CA LYS A 177 6.23 -16.11 -11.03
C LYS A 177 6.34 -16.93 -9.74
N LEU A 178 7.41 -17.71 -9.60
CA LEU A 178 7.68 -18.51 -8.40
C LEU A 178 7.78 -17.65 -7.13
N PHE A 179 8.43 -16.48 -7.23
CA PHE A 179 8.47 -15.52 -6.13
C PHE A 179 7.08 -14.98 -5.77
N ALA A 180 6.22 -14.71 -6.76
CA ALA A 180 4.86 -14.27 -6.51
C ALA A 180 3.98 -15.39 -5.91
N GLU A 181 4.23 -16.66 -6.24
CA GLU A 181 3.56 -17.82 -5.67
C GLU A 181 3.97 -18.06 -4.22
N ALA A 182 5.28 -18.04 -3.93
CA ALA A 182 5.80 -18.13 -2.56
C ALA A 182 5.25 -17.01 -1.66
N LEU A 183 5.18 -15.79 -2.18
CA LEU A 183 4.60 -14.66 -1.45
C LEU A 183 3.10 -14.85 -1.17
N LYS A 184 2.35 -15.54 -2.05
CA LYS A 184 0.93 -15.87 -1.81
C LYS A 184 0.75 -17.00 -0.78
N SER A 185 1.62 -18.01 -0.77
CA SER A 185 1.54 -19.11 0.20
C SER A 185 1.87 -18.64 1.61
N ASP A 186 2.91 -17.81 1.78
CA ASP A 186 3.29 -17.23 3.08
C ASP A 186 2.20 -16.32 3.66
N ILE A 187 1.49 -15.60 2.77
CA ILE A 187 0.33 -14.81 3.17
C ILE A 187 -0.74 -15.75 3.74
N ARG A 188 -1.14 -16.80 3.02
CA ARG A 188 -2.29 -17.65 3.42
C ARG A 188 -2.11 -18.33 4.78
N SER A 189 -0.89 -18.72 5.16
CA SER A 189 -0.64 -19.41 6.43
C SER A 189 -0.66 -18.50 7.66
N ASN A 190 -0.33 -17.21 7.51
CA ASN A 190 -0.10 -16.32 8.66
C ASN A 190 -1.28 -15.44 9.10
N TYR A 191 -2.40 -15.41 8.35
CA TYR A 191 -3.57 -14.62 8.76
C TYR A 191 -4.58 -15.48 9.50
N LYS A 192 -4.80 -15.17 10.78
CA LYS A 192 -5.91 -15.71 11.56
C LYS A 192 -7.18 -14.88 11.35
N ASN A 193 -8.31 -15.55 11.29
CA ASN A 193 -9.61 -14.87 11.27
C ASN A 193 -9.86 -14.23 12.65
N MET A 194 -10.16 -12.94 12.71
CA MET A 194 -10.33 -12.22 13.98
C MET A 194 -11.46 -12.82 14.82
N LEU A 195 -12.54 -13.28 14.18
CA LEU A 195 -13.64 -13.98 14.85
C LEU A 195 -13.13 -15.22 15.60
N ALA A 196 -12.17 -15.96 15.00
CA ALA A 196 -11.60 -17.14 15.63
C ALA A 196 -10.72 -16.76 16.83
N GLU A 197 -9.89 -15.72 16.72
CA GLU A 197 -9.01 -15.30 17.81
C GLU A 197 -9.81 -14.79 19.03
N ILE A 198 -10.84 -13.97 18.80
CA ILE A 198 -11.72 -13.50 19.87
C ILE A 198 -12.51 -14.66 20.47
N SER A 199 -13.00 -15.60 19.65
CA SER A 199 -13.68 -16.78 20.19
C SER A 199 -12.76 -17.68 21.03
N SER A 200 -11.47 -17.78 20.68
CA SER A 200 -10.46 -18.49 21.47
C SER A 200 -10.24 -17.80 22.81
N LEU A 201 -10.00 -16.47 22.76
CA LEU A 201 -9.81 -15.62 23.94
C LEU A 201 -10.97 -15.77 24.94
N LEU A 202 -12.20 -15.82 24.44
CA LEU A 202 -13.41 -15.92 25.27
C LEU A 202 -13.73 -17.35 25.71
N ASN A 203 -13.20 -18.40 25.08
CA ASN A 203 -13.46 -19.78 25.47
C ASN A 203 -12.58 -20.26 26.62
N GLU A 204 -11.32 -19.81 26.65
CA GLU A 204 -10.31 -20.40 27.52
C GLU A 204 -10.41 -19.94 28.99
N LYS A 205 -11.17 -18.88 29.30
CA LYS A 205 -11.03 -18.16 30.58
C LYS A 205 -12.36 -17.72 31.20
N GLN A 206 -12.39 -17.64 32.53
CA GLN A 206 -13.49 -17.01 33.27
C GLN A 206 -13.27 -15.49 33.32
N TYR A 207 -14.23 -14.74 32.78
CA TYR A 207 -14.30 -13.27 32.85
C TYR A 207 -15.72 -12.88 33.20
N ASN A 208 -15.89 -11.80 33.95
CA ASN A 208 -17.20 -11.18 34.19
C ASN A 208 -17.30 -9.83 33.49
N ILE A 209 -16.18 -9.09 33.37
CA ILE A 209 -16.16 -7.76 32.74
C ILE A 209 -15.10 -7.71 31.63
N ILE A 210 -15.55 -7.34 30.43
CA ILE A 210 -14.72 -7.05 29.26
C ILE A 210 -14.81 -5.55 28.96
N VAL A 211 -13.68 -4.87 28.90
CA VAL A 211 -13.62 -3.44 28.56
C VAL A 211 -13.01 -3.25 27.19
N ILE A 212 -13.70 -2.54 26.30
CA ILE A 212 -13.17 -2.11 24.99
C ILE A 212 -12.84 -0.62 25.07
N LYS A 213 -11.55 -0.29 25.07
CA LYS A 213 -11.07 1.09 25.07
C LYS A 213 -10.73 1.53 23.66
N CYS A 214 -11.48 2.49 23.13
CA CYS A 214 -11.24 3.12 21.84
C CYS A 214 -10.39 4.36 22.02
N GLU A 215 -9.20 4.38 21.42
CA GLU A 215 -8.39 5.60 21.28
C GLU A 215 -8.63 6.23 19.91
N ASP A 216 -8.60 7.57 19.87
CA ASP A 216 -8.77 8.38 18.66
C ASP A 216 -10.11 8.10 17.93
N LEU A 217 -10.09 8.06 16.59
CA LEU A 217 -11.26 7.81 15.72
C LEU A 217 -11.51 6.32 15.48
N SER A 218 -11.19 5.45 16.44
CA SER A 218 -11.43 4.01 16.33
C SER A 218 -12.89 3.66 16.67
N SER A 219 -13.46 2.70 15.95
CA SER A 219 -14.84 2.24 16.17
C SER A 219 -14.82 0.89 16.89
N PRO A 220 -15.53 0.71 18.03
CA PRO A 220 -15.63 -0.57 18.73
C PRO A 220 -16.57 -1.56 18.05
N ALA A 221 -17.35 -1.13 17.05
CA ALA A 221 -18.46 -1.89 16.51
C ALA A 221 -18.05 -3.30 16.02
N PHE A 222 -16.86 -3.42 15.41
CA PHE A 222 -16.39 -4.71 14.92
C PHE A 222 -16.09 -5.71 16.06
N LEU A 223 -15.56 -5.23 17.19
CA LEU A 223 -15.30 -6.08 18.37
C LEU A 223 -16.59 -6.49 19.06
N GLN A 224 -17.51 -5.55 19.24
CA GLN A 224 -18.84 -5.85 19.76
C GLN A 224 -19.54 -6.92 18.92
N LEU A 225 -19.48 -6.80 17.59
CA LEU A 225 -20.02 -7.80 16.67
C LEU A 225 -19.35 -9.17 16.82
N CYS A 226 -18.03 -9.23 17.03
CA CYS A 226 -17.34 -10.49 17.29
C CYS A 226 -17.82 -11.14 18.60
N ILE A 227 -18.08 -10.35 19.64
CA ILE A 227 -18.61 -10.86 20.91
C ILE A 227 -20.08 -11.30 20.75
N VAL A 228 -20.88 -10.57 19.98
CA VAL A 228 -22.25 -11.00 19.64
C VAL A 228 -22.22 -12.30 18.86
N ASP A 229 -21.39 -12.44 17.83
CA ASP A 229 -21.25 -13.69 17.07
C ASP A 229 -20.85 -14.87 17.97
N TYR A 230 -19.94 -14.63 18.91
CA TYR A 230 -19.56 -15.61 19.91
C TYR A 230 -20.73 -16.04 20.81
N ALA A 231 -21.46 -15.07 21.37
CA ALA A 231 -22.62 -15.36 22.23
C ALA A 231 -23.75 -16.07 21.47
N MET A 232 -24.04 -15.64 20.24
CA MET A 232 -25.03 -16.29 19.37
C MET A 232 -24.66 -17.73 19.04
N LYS A 233 -23.36 -18.03 18.82
CA LYS A 233 -22.86 -19.40 18.59
C LYS A 233 -22.98 -20.29 19.83
N LYS A 234 -22.91 -19.71 21.03
CA LYS A 234 -23.17 -20.40 22.29
C LYS A 234 -24.65 -20.42 22.68
N ASP A 235 -25.51 -19.86 21.84
CA ASP A 235 -26.95 -19.75 22.06
C ASP A 235 -27.30 -18.94 23.34
N VAL A 236 -26.46 -17.97 23.68
CA VAL A 236 -26.58 -17.10 24.86
C VAL A 236 -27.29 -15.79 24.49
N LYS A 237 -28.17 -15.32 25.38
CA LYS A 237 -28.89 -14.05 25.19
C LYS A 237 -27.95 -12.86 25.27
N VAL A 238 -28.19 -11.85 24.42
CA VAL A 238 -27.39 -10.63 24.37
C VAL A 238 -28.30 -9.42 24.46
N VAL A 239 -28.07 -8.55 25.44
CA VAL A 239 -28.73 -7.26 25.57
C VAL A 239 -27.72 -6.17 25.24
N CYS A 240 -27.91 -5.51 24.10
CA CYS A 240 -27.06 -4.40 23.66
C CYS A 240 -27.73 -3.08 24.00
N VAL A 241 -27.15 -2.34 24.94
CA VAL A 241 -27.58 -0.99 25.33
C VAL A 241 -26.68 0.00 24.61
N SER A 242 -27.22 0.76 23.66
CA SER A 242 -26.42 1.72 22.88
C SER A 242 -26.95 3.14 23.02
N ALA A 243 -26.02 4.07 23.23
CA ALA A 243 -26.31 5.50 23.19
C ALA A 243 -26.04 6.12 21.80
N ILE A 244 -25.29 5.45 20.92
CA ILE A 244 -24.83 6.02 19.64
C ILE A 244 -25.48 5.35 18.43
N ARG A 245 -25.90 4.10 18.53
CA ARG A 245 -26.42 3.31 17.41
C ARG A 245 -27.85 2.88 17.66
N ASN A 246 -28.61 2.76 16.58
CA ASN A 246 -29.91 2.09 16.59
C ASN A 246 -29.77 0.63 16.15
N MET A 247 -30.83 -0.14 16.38
CA MET A 247 -30.89 -1.57 16.04
C MET A 247 -30.63 -1.82 14.54
N LEU A 248 -31.16 -0.96 13.66
CA LEU A 248 -31.02 -1.10 12.20
C LEU A 248 -29.56 -0.98 11.76
N ALA A 249 -28.83 0.02 12.28
CA ALA A 249 -27.40 0.19 12.00
C ALA A 249 -26.58 -1.01 12.50
N PHE A 250 -26.91 -1.53 13.69
CA PHE A 250 -26.25 -2.72 14.23
C PHE A 250 -26.47 -3.96 13.36
N LYS A 251 -27.72 -4.22 12.95
CA LYS A 251 -28.08 -5.31 12.03
C LYS A 251 -27.37 -5.18 10.67
N ALA A 252 -27.34 -3.98 10.09
CA ALA A 252 -26.67 -3.74 8.82
C ALA A 252 -25.17 -4.04 8.87
N MET A 253 -24.50 -3.70 9.98
CA MET A 253 -23.08 -4.05 10.16
C MET A 253 -22.89 -5.56 10.34
N ALA A 254 -23.74 -6.24 11.14
CA ALA A 254 -23.67 -7.69 11.30
C ALA A 254 -23.81 -8.43 9.96
N SER A 255 -24.76 -8.02 9.11
CA SER A 255 -24.93 -8.59 7.77
C SER A 255 -23.70 -8.40 6.87
N LYS A 256 -22.99 -7.26 6.98
CA LYS A 256 -21.75 -7.04 6.22
C LYS A 256 -20.65 -8.03 6.57
N VAL A 257 -20.52 -8.39 7.85
CA VAL A 257 -19.53 -9.36 8.34
C VAL A 257 -20.08 -10.79 8.37
N MET A 258 -21.24 -11.03 7.74
CA MET A 258 -21.90 -12.35 7.64
C MET A 258 -22.25 -13.00 8.98
N ILE A 259 -22.50 -12.19 10.01
CA ILE A 259 -22.95 -12.67 11.33
C ILE A 259 -24.46 -12.87 11.29
N ARG A 260 -24.91 -14.07 11.67
CA ARG A 260 -26.33 -14.39 11.81
C ARG A 260 -26.81 -13.94 13.18
N LEU A 261 -27.79 -13.04 13.20
CA LEU A 261 -28.42 -12.57 14.43
C LEU A 261 -29.71 -13.37 14.68
N SER A 262 -29.93 -13.83 15.90
CA SER A 262 -31.17 -14.49 16.33
C SER A 262 -32.06 -13.54 17.15
N GLU A 263 -33.25 -14.00 17.52
CA GLU A 263 -34.20 -13.25 18.36
C GLU A 263 -33.71 -13.04 19.80
N LYS A 264 -32.66 -13.76 20.20
CA LYS A 264 -31.96 -13.62 21.49
C LYS A 264 -31.13 -12.33 21.60
N LEU A 265 -30.89 -11.64 20.49
CA LEU A 265 -30.32 -10.29 20.53
C LEU A 265 -31.43 -9.27 20.80
N LYS A 266 -31.42 -8.66 21.98
CA LYS A 266 -32.24 -7.50 22.32
C LYS A 266 -31.40 -6.23 22.24
N PHE A 267 -31.99 -5.18 21.71
CA PHE A 267 -31.32 -3.89 21.52
C PHE A 267 -32.12 -2.82 22.25
N LEU A 268 -31.47 -2.11 23.16
CA LEU A 268 -32.04 -1.03 23.96
C LEU A 268 -31.36 0.28 23.55
N SER A 269 -32.13 1.22 23.03
CA SER A 269 -31.65 2.57 22.77
C SER A 269 -31.73 3.38 24.05
N VAL A 270 -30.63 3.99 24.50
CA VAL A 270 -30.61 4.80 25.72
C VAL A 270 -31.63 5.95 25.64
N GLY A 271 -31.85 6.50 24.45
CA GLY A 271 -32.85 7.57 24.25
C GLY A 271 -34.30 7.15 24.56
N GLU A 272 -34.62 5.86 24.48
CA GLU A 272 -35.94 5.32 24.81
C GLU A 272 -36.09 4.99 26.31
N LEU A 273 -34.97 4.93 27.04
CA LEU A 273 -34.93 4.61 28.48
C LEU A 273 -35.00 5.87 29.36
N LEU A 274 -34.87 7.06 28.77
CA LEU A 274 -34.92 8.32 29.51
C LEU A 274 -36.33 8.52 30.09
N PRO A 275 -36.45 8.88 31.38
CA PRO A 275 -37.74 9.21 31.98
C PRO A 275 -38.37 10.42 31.28
N ASN A 276 -39.70 10.55 31.35
CA ASN A 276 -40.42 11.73 30.85
C ASN A 276 -40.06 12.96 31.69
N GLY A 277 -38.97 13.66 31.35
CA GLY A 277 -38.48 14.83 32.08
C GLY A 277 -36.97 14.97 32.06
N PHE A 278 -36.45 16.00 32.73
CA PHE A 278 -35.02 16.17 32.94
C PHE A 278 -34.55 15.23 34.07
N ILE A 279 -33.39 14.58 33.88
CA ILE A 279 -32.73 13.81 34.93
C ILE A 279 -32.14 14.82 35.92
N SER A 280 -32.50 14.74 37.20
CA SER A 280 -31.90 15.59 38.24
C SER A 280 -30.54 15.02 38.70
N ASP A 281 -29.67 15.88 39.23
CA ASP A 281 -28.27 15.52 39.58
C ASP A 281 -28.13 14.36 40.58
N ASN A 282 -29.14 14.14 41.42
CA ASN A 282 -29.20 13.08 42.45
C ASN A 282 -30.18 11.95 42.11
N ASP A 283 -30.75 11.94 40.90
CA ASP A 283 -31.71 10.92 40.50
C ASP A 283 -31.01 9.63 40.05
N ASN A 284 -31.04 8.62 40.93
CA ASN A 284 -30.72 7.23 40.55
C ASN A 284 -31.83 6.58 39.69
N THR A 285 -32.88 7.34 39.34
CA THR A 285 -34.02 6.86 38.54
C THR A 285 -33.59 6.40 37.15
N PHE A 286 -32.62 7.07 36.52
CA PHE A 286 -32.10 6.66 35.20
C PHE A 286 -31.48 5.26 35.24
N PHE A 287 -30.56 5.00 36.17
CA PHE A 287 -29.95 3.67 36.33
C PHE A 287 -30.97 2.62 36.76
N ALA A 288 -31.91 2.98 37.63
CA ALA A 288 -33.00 2.09 38.03
C ALA A 288 -33.90 1.73 36.82
N CYS A 289 -34.19 2.68 35.93
CA CYS A 289 -34.93 2.42 34.68
C CYS A 289 -34.16 1.47 33.76
N ILE A 290 -32.85 1.68 33.58
CA ILE A 290 -32.01 0.79 32.76
C ILE A 290 -31.97 -0.62 33.37
N LEU A 291 -31.77 -0.74 34.68
CA LEU A 291 -31.83 -2.02 35.40
C LEU A 291 -33.18 -2.71 35.18
N LYS A 292 -34.27 -1.97 35.34
CA LYS A 292 -35.63 -2.49 35.14
C LYS A 292 -35.83 -2.96 33.70
N GLU A 293 -35.38 -2.21 32.70
CA GLU A 293 -35.55 -2.63 31.30
C GLU A 293 -34.68 -3.83 30.93
N ILE A 294 -33.43 -3.86 31.40
CA ILE A 294 -32.56 -5.04 31.23
C ILE A 294 -33.20 -6.27 31.89
N SER A 295 -33.77 -6.12 33.09
CA SER A 295 -34.40 -7.21 33.83
C SER A 295 -35.61 -7.82 33.11
N LYS A 296 -36.39 -7.02 32.36
CA LYS A 296 -37.52 -7.53 31.55
C LYS A 296 -37.08 -8.45 30.41
N HIS A 297 -35.82 -8.35 29.98
CA HIS A 297 -35.28 -9.20 28.92
C HIS A 297 -34.61 -10.47 29.44
N ILE A 298 -34.45 -10.60 30.75
CA ILE A 298 -33.90 -11.79 31.40
C ILE A 298 -35.07 -12.73 31.74
N GLU A 299 -35.02 -13.95 31.25
CA GLU A 299 -35.99 -15.01 31.58
C GLU A 299 -35.40 -15.91 32.68
N GLU A 300 -36.26 -16.63 33.42
CA GLU A 300 -35.83 -17.49 34.53
C GLU A 300 -34.94 -18.67 34.07
N GLU A 301 -35.04 -19.08 32.80
CA GLU A 301 -34.26 -20.18 32.22
C GLU A 301 -32.84 -19.76 31.78
N ASP A 302 -32.58 -18.45 31.67
CA ASP A 302 -31.28 -17.94 31.23
C ASP A 302 -30.21 -18.22 32.30
N LYS A 303 -29.19 -19.02 31.96
CA LYS A 303 -28.05 -19.30 32.86
C LYS A 303 -26.90 -18.32 32.68
N GLU A 304 -26.78 -17.73 31.50
CA GLU A 304 -25.74 -16.79 31.12
C GLU A 304 -26.34 -15.70 30.23
N ILE A 305 -25.89 -14.47 30.39
CA ILE A 305 -26.30 -13.35 29.53
C ILE A 305 -25.14 -12.40 29.27
N PHE A 306 -25.06 -11.88 28.05
CA PHE A 306 -24.13 -10.81 27.70
C PHE A 306 -24.85 -9.48 27.70
N ILE A 307 -24.34 -8.51 28.47
CA ILE A 307 -24.83 -7.14 28.46
C ILE A 307 -23.74 -6.26 27.84
N ILE A 308 -24.03 -5.69 26.68
CA ILE A 308 -23.07 -4.86 25.93
C ILE A 308 -23.51 -3.40 26.05
N PHE A 309 -22.72 -2.59 26.75
CA PHE A 309 -22.86 -1.14 26.78
C PHE A 309 -22.00 -0.50 25.69
N ASP A 310 -22.67 -0.01 24.65
CA ASP A 310 -22.06 0.69 23.54
C ASP A 310 -22.03 2.21 23.81
N SER A 311 -20.83 2.66 24.18
CA SER A 311 -20.47 4.00 24.67
C SER A 311 -20.96 4.26 26.09
N PHE A 312 -20.29 3.60 27.03
CA PHE A 312 -20.56 3.80 28.44
C PHE A 312 -20.09 5.17 28.95
N THR A 313 -19.25 5.88 28.18
CA THR A 313 -18.85 7.25 28.49
C THR A 313 -20.04 8.20 28.60
N VAL A 314 -21.12 7.97 27.86
CA VAL A 314 -22.34 8.82 27.91
C VAL A 314 -23.04 8.71 29.27
N PHE A 315 -22.87 7.61 29.99
CA PHE A 315 -23.50 7.42 31.31
C PHE A 315 -22.87 8.31 32.38
N HIS A 316 -21.66 8.82 32.15
CA HIS A 316 -21.05 9.85 32.98
C HIS A 316 -21.86 11.16 32.94
N ASP A 317 -22.40 11.52 31.78
CA ASP A 317 -23.12 12.78 31.60
C ASP A 317 -24.49 12.80 32.29
N PHE A 318 -24.97 11.64 32.74
CA PHE A 318 -26.22 11.50 33.49
C PHE A 318 -26.04 11.51 35.00
N THR A 319 -24.82 11.70 35.52
CA THR A 319 -24.53 11.66 36.96
C THR A 319 -23.46 12.65 37.38
N ASN A 320 -23.67 13.40 38.47
CA ASN A 320 -22.59 14.20 39.07
C ASN A 320 -21.71 13.38 40.02
N THR A 321 -22.17 12.21 40.48
CA THR A 321 -21.47 11.39 41.46
C THR A 321 -20.83 10.17 40.81
N VAL A 322 -19.51 10.18 40.69
CA VAL A 322 -18.69 9.12 40.07
C VAL A 322 -18.92 7.73 40.68
N SER A 323 -19.25 7.64 41.98
CA SER A 323 -19.47 6.36 42.67
C SER A 323 -20.76 5.64 42.25
N HIS A 324 -21.72 6.34 41.65
CA HIS A 324 -22.96 5.72 41.16
C HIS A 324 -22.73 4.73 40.02
N ILE A 325 -21.71 4.96 39.19
CA ILE A 325 -21.42 4.09 38.04
C ILE A 325 -20.89 2.71 38.47
N PRO A 326 -19.83 2.59 39.31
CA PRO A 326 -19.44 1.30 39.87
C PRO A 326 -20.56 0.65 40.70
N ALA A 327 -21.35 1.44 41.43
CA ALA A 327 -22.50 0.91 42.18
C ALA A 327 -23.54 0.27 41.25
N PHE A 328 -23.86 0.93 40.13
CA PHE A 328 -24.75 0.39 39.09
C PHE A 328 -24.18 -0.89 38.47
N MET A 329 -22.88 -0.95 38.16
CA MET A 329 -22.24 -2.16 37.62
C MET A 329 -22.29 -3.32 38.62
N ARG A 330 -22.03 -3.06 39.91
CA ARG A 330 -22.15 -4.08 40.97
C ARG A 330 -23.60 -4.54 41.14
N HIS A 331 -24.55 -3.62 41.11
CA HIS A 331 -25.98 -3.95 41.19
C HIS A 331 -26.44 -4.78 39.99
N LEU A 332 -25.94 -4.48 38.78
CA LEU A 332 -26.16 -5.32 37.59
C LEU A 332 -25.63 -6.73 37.81
N GLN A 333 -24.39 -6.88 38.28
CA GLN A 333 -23.78 -8.20 38.50
C GLN A 333 -24.44 -9.00 39.64
N GLN A 334 -24.97 -8.32 40.65
CA GLN A 334 -25.63 -8.93 41.80
C GLN A 334 -27.14 -9.10 41.62
N PHE A 335 -27.71 -8.62 40.51
CA PHE A 335 -29.15 -8.59 40.26
C PHE A 335 -29.81 -9.97 40.38
N ASN A 336 -29.11 -11.02 39.93
CA ASN A 336 -29.56 -12.40 40.07
C ASN A 336 -28.35 -13.31 40.32
N LYS A 337 -28.34 -13.99 41.48
CA LYS A 337 -27.21 -14.83 41.91
C LYS A 337 -27.03 -16.07 41.04
N ASP A 338 -28.10 -16.55 40.42
CA ASP A 338 -28.08 -17.77 39.60
C ASP A 338 -27.71 -17.49 38.13
N LEU A 339 -27.66 -16.22 37.73
CA LEU A 339 -27.38 -15.78 36.37
C LEU A 339 -25.93 -15.31 36.22
N LYS A 340 -25.18 -15.91 35.28
CA LYS A 340 -23.83 -15.45 34.93
C LYS A 340 -23.91 -14.26 33.98
N ILE A 341 -23.71 -13.06 34.51
CA ILE A 341 -23.73 -11.82 33.72
C ILE A 341 -22.33 -11.51 33.20
N LYS A 342 -22.19 -11.48 31.87
CA LYS A 342 -20.97 -11.07 31.15
C LYS A 342 -21.14 -9.65 30.65
N LEU A 343 -20.44 -8.71 31.27
CA LEU A 343 -20.56 -7.29 31.01
C LEU A 343 -19.49 -6.84 30.00
N VAL A 344 -19.91 -6.22 28.90
CA VAL A 344 -19.01 -5.66 27.89
C VAL A 344 -19.21 -4.15 27.84
N VAL A 345 -18.18 -3.39 28.17
CA VAL A 345 -18.29 -1.93 28.31
C VAL A 345 -17.33 -1.24 27.36
N THR A 346 -17.81 -0.27 26.59
CA THR A 346 -16.95 0.47 25.64
C THR A 346 -16.73 1.92 26.07
N PHE A 347 -15.48 2.39 25.98
CA PHE A 347 -15.07 3.75 26.34
C PHE A 347 -14.29 4.41 25.20
N GLN A 348 -14.56 5.68 24.91
CA GLN A 348 -13.80 6.49 23.94
C GLN A 348 -12.82 7.49 24.58
N SER A 349 -13.07 7.91 25.83
CA SER A 349 -12.29 8.94 26.53
C SER A 349 -11.40 8.34 27.62
N LYS A 350 -10.37 9.09 28.02
CA LYS A 350 -9.59 8.86 29.25
C LYS A 350 -10.22 9.63 30.39
N ASP A 351 -11.27 9.07 30.99
CA ASP A 351 -11.92 9.66 32.18
C ASP A 351 -11.46 8.93 33.45
N GLN A 352 -11.62 9.57 34.62
CA GLN A 352 -11.29 8.94 35.91
C GLN A 352 -12.04 7.61 36.11
N ILE A 353 -13.29 7.54 35.67
CA ILE A 353 -14.13 6.34 35.74
C ILE A 353 -13.60 5.23 34.85
N SER A 354 -13.10 5.59 33.65
CA SER A 354 -12.50 4.62 32.75
C SER A 354 -11.36 3.88 33.46
N ASN A 355 -10.57 4.57 34.29
CA ASN A 355 -9.50 3.92 35.04
C ASN A 355 -10.05 2.96 36.11
N ILE A 356 -11.06 3.37 36.89
CA ILE A 356 -11.67 2.51 37.93
C ILE A 356 -12.22 1.23 37.29
N ILE A 357 -12.98 1.35 36.20
CA ILE A 357 -13.59 0.20 35.51
C ILE A 357 -12.51 -0.66 34.83
N LEU A 358 -11.46 -0.04 34.28
CA LEU A 358 -10.30 -0.76 33.75
C LEU A 358 -9.58 -1.57 34.85
N HIS A 359 -9.60 -1.11 36.10
CA HIS A 359 -9.03 -1.82 37.26
C HIS A 359 -9.87 -3.03 37.70
N GLU A 360 -11.19 -2.95 37.58
CA GLU A 360 -12.10 -4.05 37.92
C GLU A 360 -12.32 -5.06 36.76
N SER A 361 -11.87 -4.74 35.54
CA SER A 361 -12.12 -5.58 34.36
C SER A 361 -11.15 -6.74 34.20
N ASP A 362 -11.65 -7.92 33.84
CA ASP A 362 -10.85 -9.14 33.63
C ASP A 362 -10.11 -9.12 32.28
N ILE A 363 -10.73 -8.57 31.25
CA ILE A 363 -10.17 -8.46 29.89
C ILE A 363 -10.28 -7.02 29.42
N VAL A 364 -9.17 -6.42 29.01
CA VAL A 364 -9.11 -5.10 28.42
C VAL A 364 -8.64 -5.20 26.97
N ILE A 365 -9.50 -4.82 26.04
CA ILE A 365 -9.17 -4.71 24.61
C ILE A 365 -9.05 -3.23 24.27
N ARG A 366 -7.82 -2.75 24.03
CA ARG A 366 -7.59 -1.39 23.57
C ARG A 366 -7.42 -1.38 22.06
N ILE A 367 -8.14 -0.52 21.37
CA ILE A 367 -7.99 -0.30 19.94
C ILE A 367 -7.53 1.12 19.66
N LYS A 368 -6.54 1.24 18.78
CA LYS A 368 -5.98 2.52 18.35
C LYS A 368 -5.96 2.58 16.84
N ARG A 369 -6.48 3.65 16.28
CA ARG A 369 -6.43 3.85 14.82
C ARG A 369 -5.03 4.29 14.40
N ILE A 370 -4.43 3.58 13.44
CA ILE A 370 -3.19 4.00 12.80
C ILE A 370 -3.58 4.69 11.50
N GLY A 371 -3.17 5.95 11.35
CA GLY A 371 -3.73 6.91 10.41
C GLY A 371 -3.69 6.52 8.92
N ASN A 372 -4.30 7.36 8.09
CA ASN A 372 -4.44 7.22 6.63
C ASN A 372 -3.11 7.38 5.84
N GLY A 373 -1.95 7.20 6.49
CA GLY A 373 -0.64 7.21 5.85
C GLY A 373 -0.47 6.01 4.91
N PHE A 374 0.58 6.01 4.09
CA PHE A 374 0.88 5.04 3.02
C PHE A 374 0.60 3.55 3.31
N ALA A 375 0.55 3.14 4.58
CA ALA A 375 -0.05 1.89 5.00
C ALA A 375 -1.60 1.96 4.99
N LYS A 376 -2.24 2.06 3.80
CA LYS A 376 -3.69 1.78 3.58
C LYS A 376 -4.11 0.34 3.96
N ASP A 377 -3.18 -0.37 4.57
CA ASP A 377 -3.06 -1.80 4.70
C ASP A 377 -3.40 -2.23 6.13
N ILE A 378 -3.24 -1.31 7.09
CA ILE A 378 -3.53 -1.49 8.52
C ILE A 378 -4.57 -0.44 8.91
N THR A 379 -5.68 -0.85 9.50
CA THR A 379 -6.70 0.08 10.03
C THR A 379 -6.31 0.59 11.41
N GLY A 380 -5.69 -0.27 12.22
CA GLY A 380 -5.23 0.11 13.54
C GLY A 380 -4.47 -1.00 14.26
N GLN A 381 -4.13 -0.72 15.50
CA GLN A 381 -3.57 -1.66 16.46
C GLN A 381 -4.63 -2.05 17.48
N LEU A 382 -4.60 -3.31 17.86
CA LEU A 382 -5.41 -3.93 18.88
C LEU A 382 -4.48 -4.51 19.93
N TYR A 383 -4.69 -4.12 21.17
CA TYR A 383 -3.96 -4.59 22.33
C TYR A 383 -4.94 -5.35 23.21
N VAL A 384 -4.63 -6.61 23.50
CA VAL A 384 -5.40 -7.43 24.45
C VAL A 384 -4.57 -7.55 25.72
N MET A 385 -5.10 -7.04 26.82
CA MET A 385 -4.55 -7.24 28.16
C MET A 385 -5.51 -8.10 28.96
N GLU A 386 -4.99 -9.16 29.56
CA GLU A 386 -5.74 -10.07 30.43
C GLU A 386 -5.28 -9.88 31.87
N ARG A 387 -6.21 -9.61 32.79
CA ARG A 387 -5.90 -9.32 34.21
C ARG A 387 -6.06 -10.53 35.12
N SER A 388 -6.25 -11.73 34.57
CA SER A 388 -6.27 -12.97 35.35
C SER A 388 -4.86 -13.29 35.88
N GLY A 389 -4.58 -12.95 37.14
CA GLY A 389 -3.33 -13.32 37.84
C GLY A 389 -2.55 -12.14 38.44
N GLU A 390 -1.27 -12.38 38.75
CA GLU A 390 -0.36 -11.37 39.29
C GLU A 390 0.21 -10.46 38.19
N ALA A 391 0.42 -9.18 38.51
CA ALA A 391 1.07 -8.24 37.61
C ALA A 391 2.57 -8.58 37.45
N PRO A 392 3.20 -8.37 36.27
CA PRO A 392 2.69 -7.64 35.11
C PRO A 392 1.77 -8.48 34.21
N PHE A 393 0.67 -7.87 33.77
CA PHE A 393 -0.29 -8.49 32.87
C PHE A 393 0.29 -8.64 31.46
N ALA A 394 0.08 -9.80 30.83
CA ALA A 394 0.50 -10.02 29.45
C ALA A 394 -0.33 -9.13 28.50
N GLU A 395 0.35 -8.33 27.67
CA GLU A 395 -0.27 -7.52 26.62
C GLU A 395 0.07 -8.10 25.25
N ASN A 396 -0.93 -8.65 24.57
CA ASN A 396 -0.79 -9.16 23.21
C ASN A 396 -1.13 -8.05 22.21
N ILE A 397 -0.16 -7.70 21.36
CA ILE A 397 -0.30 -6.63 20.38
C ILE A 397 -0.54 -7.23 19.00
N PHE A 398 -1.58 -6.76 18.33
CA PHE A 398 -1.90 -7.12 16.96
C PHE A 398 -2.18 -5.89 16.11
N ASN A 399 -1.89 -5.99 14.82
CA ASN A 399 -2.44 -5.09 13.82
C ASN A 399 -3.76 -5.67 13.31
N TYR A 400 -4.74 -4.81 13.02
CA TYR A 400 -5.99 -5.21 12.41
C TYR A 400 -6.27 -4.44 11.13
N HIS A 401 -6.93 -5.11 10.19
CA HIS A 401 -7.43 -4.52 8.95
C HIS A 401 -8.94 -4.79 8.82
N LEU A 402 -9.71 -3.71 8.75
CA LEU A 402 -11.14 -3.74 8.45
C LEU A 402 -11.34 -3.52 6.95
N SER A 403 -12.04 -4.46 6.33
CA SER A 403 -12.53 -4.38 4.96
C SER A 403 -14.05 -4.39 4.97
N ASP A 404 -14.69 -4.14 3.82
CA ASP A 404 -16.15 -4.05 3.72
C ASP A 404 -16.91 -5.27 4.27
N ARG A 405 -16.29 -6.46 4.25
CA ARG A 405 -16.92 -7.73 4.68
C ARG A 405 -16.08 -8.59 5.61
N SER A 406 -14.90 -8.13 6.05
CA SER A 406 -14.04 -8.94 6.92
C SER A 406 -13.14 -8.10 7.81
N ALA A 407 -12.87 -8.62 9.01
CA ALA A 407 -11.88 -8.09 9.93
C ALA A 407 -10.77 -9.12 10.09
N ARG A 408 -9.52 -8.72 9.84
CA ARG A 408 -8.34 -9.59 9.93
C ARG A 408 -7.39 -9.10 11.00
N LEU A 409 -6.77 -10.04 11.71
CA LEU A 409 -5.78 -9.79 12.75
C LEU A 409 -4.43 -10.37 12.30
N PHE A 410 -3.33 -9.66 12.55
CA PHE A 410 -1.98 -10.14 12.25
C PHE A 410 -0.94 -9.52 13.19
N PRO A 411 0.19 -10.22 13.45
CA PRO A 411 1.26 -9.69 14.28
C PRO A 411 1.85 -8.37 13.73
N PRO A 412 2.33 -7.47 14.60
CA PRO A 412 3.06 -6.29 14.17
C PRO A 412 4.31 -6.66 13.37
N GLY A 413 4.63 -5.89 12.33
CA GLY A 413 5.78 -6.10 11.45
C GLY A 413 5.47 -6.77 10.10
N MET A 414 4.30 -7.40 9.94
CA MET A 414 3.86 -7.89 8.62
C MET A 414 3.24 -6.78 7.77
N SER A 415 3.72 -6.62 6.52
CA SER A 415 3.08 -5.78 5.50
C SER A 415 1.80 -6.44 4.96
N ARG A 416 0.84 -5.65 4.46
CA ARG A 416 -0.48 -6.06 3.96
C ARG A 416 -0.52 -7.46 3.32
N PRO A 417 -1.62 -8.21 3.51
CA PRO A 417 -2.00 -9.20 2.52
C PRO A 417 -2.16 -8.50 1.16
N LYS A 418 -1.46 -8.96 0.12
CA LYS A 418 -1.94 -8.72 -1.25
C LYS A 418 -3.30 -9.42 -1.34
N LEU A 419 -4.38 -8.64 -1.21
CA LEU A 419 -5.74 -9.07 -1.45
C LEU A 419 -5.89 -9.57 -2.89
#